data_AF-A0A9N8YUI6-F1
#
_entry.id   AF-A0A9N8YUI6-F1
#
_cell.length_a   1.000
_cell.length_b   1.000
_cell.length_c   1.000
_cell.angle_alpha   90.00
_cell.angle_beta   90.00
_cell.angle_gamma   90.00
#
_symmetry.space_group_name_H-M   'P 1'
#
loop_
_entity.id
_entity.type
_entity.pdbx_description
1 polymer ?
#
loop_
_entity_poly.entity_id
_entity_poly.type
_entity_poly.pdbx_seq_one_letter_code
_entity_poly.pdbx_strand_id
1 'polypeptide(L)'
;MTPANYLEEIKNFVFHENKIVTYKWLSRRFGIHANKAKQMLFEFMFLASNESAHAVYCLCGVSEGGLHTVKLVLQEDLEEITKTFNVLTSIHIYSVESCRPKESFALATVNREISKLIPKKEKIIVNDL
;
A
#
# COMPACT_ATOMS: atom_id res chain seq x y z
N MET A 1 4.55 11.76 20.89
CA MET A 1 5.21 10.46 20.69
C MET A 1 6.40 10.69 19.77
N THR A 2 7.60 10.36 20.23
CA THR A 2 8.86 10.53 19.49
C THR A 2 9.06 9.39 18.48
N PRO A 3 9.92 9.57 17.45
CA PRO A 3 10.27 8.52 16.47
C PRO A 3 10.70 7.20 17.11
N ALA A 4 11.64 7.26 18.05
CA ALA A 4 12.16 6.08 18.75
C ALA A 4 11.06 5.29 19.48
N ASN A 5 10.09 5.96 20.09
CA ASN A 5 9.08 5.29 20.91
C ASN A 5 8.10 4.47 20.08
N TYR A 6 7.65 4.95 18.92
CA TYR A 6 6.68 4.17 18.14
C TYR A 6 7.31 3.05 17.34
N LEU A 7 8.58 3.18 16.93
CA LEU A 7 9.27 2.13 16.19
C LEU A 7 9.41 0.88 17.06
N GLU A 8 9.79 1.06 18.33
CA GLU A 8 9.89 -0.03 19.29
C GLU A 8 8.53 -0.67 19.58
N GLU A 9 7.46 0.13 19.71
CA GLU A 9 6.11 -0.40 19.86
C GLU A 9 5.67 -1.23 18.64
N ILE A 10 5.92 -0.75 17.42
CA ILE A 10 5.61 -1.50 16.19
C ILE A 10 6.43 -2.80 16.15
N LYS A 11 7.71 -2.74 16.53
CA LYS A 11 8.57 -3.92 16.65
C LYS A 11 7.99 -4.96 17.61
N ASN A 12 7.52 -4.51 18.77
CA ASN A 12 6.87 -5.37 19.76
C ASN A 12 5.61 -6.04 19.20
N PHE A 13 4.74 -5.28 18.52
CA PHE A 13 3.55 -5.86 17.91
C PHE A 13 3.88 -6.90 16.84
N VAL A 14 4.88 -6.64 16.00
CA VAL A 14 5.25 -7.50 14.88
C VAL A 14 5.96 -8.76 15.36
N PHE A 15 7.03 -8.64 16.15
CA PHE A 15 7.91 -9.76 16.46
C PHE A 15 7.60 -10.45 17.79
N HIS A 16 7.21 -9.70 18.82
CA HIS A 16 6.90 -10.29 20.14
C HIS A 16 5.46 -10.77 20.23
N GLU A 17 4.50 -9.99 19.74
CA GLU A 17 3.08 -10.34 19.76
C GLU A 17 2.63 -11.10 18.51
N ASN A 18 3.50 -11.22 17.50
CA ASN A 18 3.24 -11.91 16.23
C ASN A 18 1.95 -11.41 15.52
N LYS A 19 1.71 -10.10 15.57
CA LYS A 19 0.51 -9.47 14.99
C LYS A 19 0.77 -8.95 13.58
N ILE A 20 -0.27 -9.05 12.75
CA ILE A 20 -0.36 -8.31 11.49
C ILE A 20 -0.77 -6.88 11.80
N VAL A 21 0.15 -5.93 11.62
CA VAL A 21 -0.06 -4.52 11.93
C VAL A 21 -0.50 -3.78 10.67
N THR A 22 -1.80 -3.53 10.51
CA THR A 22 -2.34 -2.68 9.43
C THR A 22 -2.27 -1.19 9.79
N TYR A 23 -2.18 -0.28 8.80
CA TYR A 23 -2.21 1.17 9.09
C TYR A 23 -3.50 1.59 9.79
N LYS A 24 -4.62 0.90 9.53
CA LYS A 24 -5.93 1.20 10.14
C LYS A 24 -5.97 0.78 11.61
N TRP A 25 -5.40 -0.37 11.93
CA TRP A 25 -5.25 -0.81 13.32
C TRP A 25 -4.32 0.13 14.08
N LEU A 26 -3.15 0.44 13.50
CA LEU A 26 -2.15 1.32 14.12
C LEU A 26 -2.69 2.73 14.37
N SER A 27 -3.40 3.29 13.38
CA SER A 27 -4.08 4.59 13.49
C SER A 27 -5.04 4.65 14.68
N ARG A 28 -5.84 3.59 14.88
CA ARG A 28 -6.76 3.49 16.01
C ARG A 28 -6.03 3.29 17.33
N ARG A 29 -4.99 2.45 17.36
CA ARG A 29 -4.20 2.11 18.56
C ARG A 29 -3.47 3.32 19.14
N PHE A 30 -3.02 4.23 18.29
CA PHE A 30 -2.29 5.43 18.69
C PHE A 30 -3.11 6.73 18.63
N GLY A 31 -4.37 6.67 18.17
CA GLY A 31 -5.21 7.87 18.02
C GLY A 31 -4.67 8.87 16.99
N ILE A 32 -4.04 8.38 15.92
CA ILE A 32 -3.41 9.20 14.88
C ILE A 32 -4.12 9.05 13.53
N HIS A 33 -3.94 10.02 12.64
CA HIS A 33 -4.49 9.96 11.28
C HIS A 33 -3.91 8.78 10.47
N ALA A 34 -4.72 8.18 9.59
CA ALA A 34 -4.32 7.02 8.79
C ALA A 34 -3.04 7.26 7.96
N ASN A 35 -2.86 8.46 7.41
CA ASN A 35 -1.63 8.78 6.65
C ASN A 35 -0.38 8.82 7.54
N LYS A 36 -0.51 9.27 8.79
CA LYS A 36 0.62 9.25 9.74
C LYS A 36 0.97 7.81 10.12
N ALA A 37 -0.04 6.96 10.31
CA ALA A 37 0.19 5.52 10.53
C ALA A 37 0.88 4.85 9.33
N LYS A 38 0.50 5.18 8.08
CA LYS A 38 1.21 4.71 6.87
C LYS A 38 2.68 5.12 6.86
N GLN A 39 2.96 6.39 7.18
CA GLN A 39 4.35 6.89 7.28
C GLN A 39 5.15 6.15 8.35
N MET A 40 4.56 5.91 9.53
CA MET A 40 5.22 5.19 10.61
C MET A 40 5.54 3.74 10.24
N LEU A 41 4.62 3.05 9.56
CA LEU A 41 4.87 1.69 9.07
C LEU A 41 5.94 1.65 7.97
N PHE A 42 5.96 2.65 7.09
CA PHE A 42 6.99 2.77 6.05
C PHE A 42 8.37 3.00 6.66
N GLU A 43 8.46 3.89 7.64
CA GLU A 43 9.70 4.17 8.38
C GLU A 43 10.17 2.94 9.16
N PHE A 44 9.26 2.20 9.80
CA PHE A 44 9.56 0.93 10.43
C PHE A 44 10.20 -0.05 9.45
N MET A 45 9.58 -0.27 8.28
CA MET A 45 10.13 -1.18 7.27
C MET A 45 11.49 -0.73 6.72
N PHE A 46 11.70 0.58 6.58
CA PHE A 46 12.97 1.12 6.10
C PHE A 46 14.10 0.92 7.11
N LEU A 47 13.82 1.08 8.40
CA LEU A 47 14.81 0.95 9.48
C LEU A 47 14.99 -0.50 9.96
N ALA A 48 13.94 -1.33 9.84
CA ALA A 48 13.95 -2.74 10.20
C ALA A 48 14.50 -3.63 9.09
N SER A 49 15.17 -3.09 8.07
CA SER A 49 15.67 -3.84 6.89
C SER A 49 16.61 -5.00 7.21
N ASN A 50 17.14 -5.07 8.44
CA ASN A 50 17.98 -6.17 8.93
C ASN A 50 17.18 -7.29 9.63
N GLU A 51 15.90 -7.09 9.93
CA GLU A 51 15.02 -8.10 10.54
C GLU A 51 13.99 -8.56 9.51
N SER A 52 13.52 -9.80 9.62
CA SER A 52 12.65 -10.48 8.65
C SER A 52 11.20 -9.98 8.68
N ALA A 53 10.98 -8.67 8.66
CA ALA A 53 9.65 -8.10 8.51
C ALA A 53 9.20 -8.20 7.04
N HIS A 54 7.93 -8.50 6.84
CA HIS A 54 7.28 -8.55 5.55
C HIS A 54 6.20 -7.46 5.47
N ALA A 55 6.18 -6.75 4.36
CA ALA A 55 5.21 -5.69 4.09
C ALA A 55 4.26 -6.06 2.95
N VAL A 56 2.99 -5.69 3.13
CA VAL A 56 1.99 -5.67 2.07
C VAL A 56 1.76 -4.22 1.66
N TYR A 57 1.86 -3.93 0.38
CA TYR A 57 1.60 -2.61 -0.21
C TYR A 57 0.21 -2.57 -0.86
N CYS A 58 -0.45 -1.42 -0.76
CA CYS A 58 -1.69 -1.11 -1.45
C CYS A 58 -1.40 -0.19 -2.63
N LEU A 59 -1.64 -0.68 -3.85
CA LEU A 59 -1.55 0.08 -5.08
C LEU A 59 -2.95 0.44 -5.53
N CYS A 60 -3.14 1.70 -5.91
CA CYS A 60 -4.37 2.19 -6.51
C CYS A 60 -4.02 2.88 -7.82
N GLY A 61 -4.74 2.56 -8.88
CA GLY A 61 -4.49 3.17 -10.18
C GLY A 61 -5.52 2.76 -11.21
N VAL A 62 -5.23 3.08 -12.46
CA VAL A 62 -5.96 2.62 -13.64
C VAL A 62 -5.14 1.50 -14.28
N SER A 63 -5.75 0.32 -14.40
CA SER A 63 -5.15 -0.84 -15.08
C SER A 63 -5.17 -0.67 -16.60
N GLU A 64 -4.51 -1.57 -17.33
CA GLU A 64 -4.50 -1.59 -18.80
C GLU A 64 -5.90 -1.52 -19.44
N GLY A 65 -6.90 -2.13 -18.80
CA GLY A 65 -8.30 -2.11 -19.26
C GLY A 65 -9.05 -0.80 -19.02
N GLY A 66 -8.38 0.25 -18.51
CA GLY A 66 -9.02 1.53 -18.18
C GLY A 66 -9.87 1.49 -16.90
N LEU A 67 -9.84 0.39 -16.14
CA LEU A 67 -10.56 0.24 -14.89
C LEU A 67 -9.74 0.76 -13.72
N HIS A 68 -10.40 1.44 -12.78
CA HIS A 68 -9.78 1.73 -11.50
C HIS A 68 -9.67 0.47 -10.66
N THR A 69 -8.43 0.17 -10.30
CA THR A 69 -8.04 -1.08 -9.69
C THR A 69 -7.26 -0.77 -8.42
N VAL A 70 -7.62 -1.47 -7.34
CA VAL A 70 -6.87 -1.48 -6.08
C VAL A 70 -6.33 -2.89 -5.88
N LYS A 71 -5.01 -3.02 -5.70
CA LYS A 71 -4.32 -4.30 -5.46
C LYS A 71 -3.53 -4.24 -4.15
N LEU A 72 -3.57 -5.32 -3.39
CA LEU A 72 -2.66 -5.58 -2.28
C LEU A 72 -1.56 -6.52 -2.76
N VAL A 73 -0.30 -6.13 -2.59
CA VAL A 73 0.85 -6.83 -3.16
C VAL A 73 1.94 -7.00 -2.12
N LEU A 74 2.71 -8.09 -2.21
CA LEU A 74 3.91 -8.25 -1.40
C LEU A 74 5.02 -7.34 -1.91
N GLN A 75 6.03 -7.10 -1.07
CA GLN A 75 7.20 -6.31 -1.46
C GLN A 75 7.94 -6.90 -2.66
N GLU A 76 8.01 -8.23 -2.78
CA GLU A 76 8.69 -8.92 -3.88
C GLU A 76 8.01 -8.70 -5.24
N ASP A 77 6.68 -8.67 -5.27
CA ASP A 77 5.90 -8.50 -6.50
C ASP A 77 5.65 -7.03 -6.86
N LEU A 78 6.09 -6.09 -6.03
CA LEU A 78 5.75 -4.68 -6.14
C LEU A 78 6.21 -4.09 -7.48
N GLU A 79 7.41 -4.45 -7.93
CA GLU A 79 7.98 -3.93 -9.18
C GLU A 79 7.24 -4.44 -10.41
N GLU A 80 6.91 -5.74 -10.43
CA GLU A 80 6.18 -6.36 -11.54
C GLU A 80 4.74 -5.82 -11.62
N ILE A 81 4.04 -5.79 -10.49
CA ILE A 81 2.63 -5.38 -10.47
C ILE A 81 2.49 -3.89 -10.77
N THR A 82 3.46 -3.06 -10.38
CA THR A 82 3.45 -1.63 -10.72
C THR A 82 3.44 -1.41 -12.24
N LYS A 83 4.11 -2.27 -13.01
CA LYS A 83 4.15 -2.19 -14.49
C LYS A 83 2.81 -2.53 -15.14
N THR A 84 1.90 -3.21 -14.42
CA THR A 84 0.56 -3.57 -14.92
C THR A 84 -0.46 -2.41 -14.89
N PHE A 85 -0.08 -1.27 -14.30
CA PHE A 85 -0.92 -0.08 -14.24
C PHE A 85 -0.52 0.93 -15.31
N ASN A 86 -1.51 1.40 -16.09
CA ASN A 86 -1.32 2.52 -17.01
C ASN A 86 -1.04 3.83 -16.26
N VAL A 87 -1.78 4.05 -15.16
CA VAL A 87 -1.64 5.23 -14.31
C VAL A 87 -1.71 4.81 -12.87
N LEU A 88 -0.66 5.09 -12.10
CA LEU A 88 -0.62 4.80 -10.67
C LEU A 88 -0.96 6.06 -9.87
N THR A 89 -2.04 5.98 -9.09
CA THR A 89 -2.54 7.12 -8.30
C THR A 89 -2.03 7.10 -6.86
N SER A 90 -1.76 5.93 -6.29
CA SER A 90 -1.17 5.83 -4.97
C SER A 90 -0.47 4.50 -4.74
N ILE A 91 0.66 4.53 -4.04
CA ILE A 91 1.30 3.37 -3.41
C ILE A 91 1.48 3.71 -1.94
N HIS A 92 1.08 2.80 -1.04
CA HIS A 92 1.37 2.95 0.38
C HIS A 92 1.37 1.61 1.08
N ILE A 93 2.03 1.52 2.23
CA ILE A 93 2.03 0.30 3.03
C ILE A 93 0.63 0.05 3.63
N TYR A 94 0.14 -1.17 3.44
CA TYR A 94 -1.12 -1.65 3.99
C TYR A 94 -0.91 -2.26 5.37
N SER A 95 0.03 -3.21 5.48
CA SER A 95 0.36 -3.92 6.70
C SER A 95 1.82 -4.36 6.77
N VAL A 96 2.26 -4.67 7.98
CA VAL A 96 3.57 -5.28 8.29
C VAL A 96 3.37 -6.45 9.24
N GLU A 97 4.14 -7.52 9.04
CA GLU A 97 4.12 -8.75 9.84
C GLU A 97 5.49 -9.44 9.85
N SER A 98 5.71 -10.37 10.78
CA SER A 98 7.00 -11.03 11.03
C SER A 98 7.25 -12.27 10.15
N CYS A 99 6.23 -12.75 9.44
CA CYS A 99 6.28 -13.93 8.60
C CYS A 99 5.72 -13.60 7.21
N ARG A 100 6.14 -14.33 6.18
CA ARG A 100 5.59 -14.13 4.84
C ARG A 100 4.06 -14.35 4.88
N PRO A 101 3.26 -13.36 4.44
CA PRO A 101 1.81 -13.52 4.43
C PRO A 101 1.46 -14.70 3.53
N LYS A 102 0.61 -15.62 4.00
CA LYS A 102 0.11 -16.73 3.17
C LYS A 102 -0.59 -16.15 1.94
N GLU A 103 -0.42 -16.75 0.77
CA GLU A 103 -0.87 -16.23 -0.54
C GLU A 103 -2.36 -15.82 -0.63
N SER A 104 -3.18 -16.25 0.32
CA SER A 104 -4.59 -15.87 0.46
C SER A 104 -4.84 -14.35 0.59
N PHE A 105 -3.84 -13.52 0.85
CA PHE A 105 -3.98 -12.05 0.89
C PHE A 105 -3.69 -11.35 -0.45
N ALA A 106 -3.00 -12.01 -1.39
CA ALA A 106 -2.41 -11.38 -2.58
C ALA A 106 -3.42 -11.02 -3.69
N LEU A 107 -4.67 -11.51 -3.61
CA LEU A 107 -5.65 -11.37 -4.70
C LEU A 107 -6.95 -10.66 -4.29
N ALA A 108 -6.93 -9.81 -3.26
CA ALA A 108 -8.01 -8.86 -3.05
C ALA A 108 -7.92 -7.71 -4.08
N THR A 109 -8.12 -8.02 -5.35
CA THR A 109 -8.25 -7.01 -6.41
C THR A 109 -9.67 -6.46 -6.35
N VAL A 110 -9.85 -5.28 -5.76
CA VAL A 110 -11.13 -4.58 -5.82
C VAL A 110 -11.11 -3.72 -7.08
N ASN A 111 -11.73 -4.24 -8.14
CA ASN A 111 -12.03 -3.44 -9.34
C ASN A 111 -13.28 -2.61 -9.03
N ARG A 112 -13.10 -1.30 -8.88
CA ARG A 112 -14.22 -0.36 -8.81
C ARG A 112 -14.32 0.29 -10.17
N GLU A 113 -15.34 -0.05 -10.95
CA GLU A 113 -15.56 0.65 -12.21
C GLU A 113 -15.83 2.14 -11.94
N ILE A 114 -14.94 3.02 -12.43
CA ILE A 114 -15.26 4.45 -12.55
C ILE A 114 -15.85 4.65 -13.93
N SER A 115 -17.04 4.11 -14.15
CA SER A 115 -17.81 4.37 -15.37
C SER A 115 -18.65 5.66 -15.28
N LYS A 116 -18.38 6.59 -14.33
CA LYS A 116 -19.26 7.77 -14.13
C LYS A 116 -18.64 9.16 -13.86
N LEU A 117 -17.32 9.38 -13.89
CA LEU A 117 -16.77 10.70 -13.51
C LEU A 117 -15.70 11.33 -14.41
N ILE A 118 -15.53 10.88 -15.65
CA ILE A 118 -14.77 11.65 -16.64
C ILE A 118 -15.77 12.23 -17.66
N PRO A 119 -16.11 13.53 -17.63
CA PRO A 119 -16.71 14.16 -18.80
C PRO A 119 -15.72 13.97 -19.96
N LYS A 120 -16.19 13.36 -21.06
CA LYS A 120 -15.45 13.24 -22.33
C LYS A 120 -14.79 14.58 -22.65
N LYS A 121 -13.47 14.68 -22.47
CA LYS A 121 -12.69 15.77 -23.08
C LYS A 121 -12.16 15.28 -24.42
N GLU A 122 -12.37 16.13 -25.40
CA GLU A 122 -12.18 15.93 -26.83
C GLU A 122 -10.79 15.44 -27.21
N LYS A 123 -10.74 14.72 -28.34
CA LYS A 123 -9.55 14.50 -29.14
C LYS A 123 -8.90 15.86 -29.44
N ILE A 124 -7.69 16.08 -28.93
CA ILE A 124 -6.80 17.07 -29.54
C ILE A 124 -6.16 16.37 -30.74
N ILE A 125 -6.64 16.72 -31.93
CA ILE A 125 -5.96 16.45 -33.19
C ILE A 125 -4.74 17.36 -33.19
N VAL A 126 -3.54 16.80 -33.10
CA VAL A 126 -2.33 17.50 -33.52
C VAL A 126 -2.12 17.17 -35.00
N ASN A 127 -2.62 18.06 -35.87
CA ASN A 127 -2.18 18.14 -37.25
C ASN A 127 -1.07 19.20 -37.32
N ASP A 128 0.02 18.81 -37.97
CA ASP A 128 1.06 19.58 -38.66
C ASP A 128 1.18 21.09 -38.38
N LEU A 129 2.37 21.47 -37.89
CA LEU A 129 3.29 22.44 -38.50
C LEU A 129 4.70 22.23 -37.95
#